data_AF-A0A6B0Z8J7-F1
#
_entry.id   AF-A0A6B0Z8J7-F1
#
_cell.length_a   1.000
_cell.length_b   1.000
_cell.length_c   1.000
_cell.angle_alpha   90.00
_cell.angle_beta   90.00
_cell.angle_gamma   90.00
#
_symmetry.space_group_name_H-M   'P 1'
#
loop_
_entity.id
_entity.type
_entity.pdbx_description
1 polymer ?
#
loop_
_entity_poly.entity_id
_entity_poly.type
_entity_poly.pdbx_seq_one_letter_code
_entity_poly.pdbx_strand_id
1 'polypeptide(L)'
;MSARLESLAEALHARFEGVLHRRESFCGELSYDLDASDLPATAVALRDEDEFSFATLIDVCGVDYLGYGQAQWRTEAATESGFSRAVEPGASTTRTASESERRALEQPARFAAVYHLLSLRHNLRVRLRAFAVGENPPILPSVTAVWQAADWFEREAFDLFGIVFEGHGDLRRILTDYGFIGHPFRKDFPLSGKVEVRYDEDKRRVVYEPVSIEPRTLVPRVIRDDNRYRPALRAEPGDGGGQVGDG
;
A
#
# COMPACT_ATOMS: atom_id res chain seq x y z
N MET A 1 -12.29 18.00 -2.07
CA MET A 1 -11.78 17.47 -3.36
C MET A 1 -11.93 18.54 -4.43
N SER A 2 -11.12 18.54 -5.49
CA SER A 2 -11.34 19.44 -6.64
C SER A 2 -12.56 18.98 -7.45
N ALA A 3 -13.34 19.90 -8.03
CA ALA A 3 -14.49 19.58 -8.89
C ALA A 3 -14.14 18.63 -10.06
N ARG A 4 -12.91 18.73 -10.59
CA ARG A 4 -12.42 17.83 -11.66
C ARG A 4 -12.24 16.39 -11.19
N LEU A 5 -11.84 16.18 -9.94
CA LEU A 5 -11.69 14.83 -9.39
C LEU A 5 -13.04 14.21 -9.08
N GLU A 6 -14.03 14.98 -8.63
CA GLU A 6 -15.38 14.43 -8.45
C GLU A 6 -16.03 14.07 -9.79
N SER A 7 -15.87 14.90 -10.83
CA SER A 7 -16.34 14.55 -12.18
C SER A 7 -15.69 13.28 -12.72
N LEU A 8 -14.37 13.11 -12.52
CA LEU A 8 -13.69 11.85 -12.87
C LEU A 8 -14.21 10.68 -12.01
N ALA A 9 -14.48 10.90 -10.73
CA ALA A 9 -15.00 9.86 -9.86
C ALA A 9 -16.41 9.40 -10.26
N GLU A 10 -17.26 10.32 -10.70
CA GLU A 10 -18.58 10.05 -11.27
C GLU A 10 -18.46 9.25 -12.58
N ALA A 11 -17.59 9.66 -13.49
CA ALA A 11 -17.33 8.94 -14.74
C ALA A 11 -16.83 7.49 -14.50
N LEU A 12 -15.88 7.33 -13.59
CA LEU A 12 -15.37 6.01 -13.18
C LEU A 12 -16.47 5.15 -12.55
N HIS A 13 -17.31 5.74 -11.71
CA HIS A 13 -18.42 5.02 -11.09
C HIS A 13 -19.45 4.57 -12.13
N ALA A 14 -19.80 5.43 -13.09
CA ALA A 14 -20.73 5.10 -14.16
C ALA A 14 -20.20 3.99 -15.10
N ARG A 15 -18.89 4.00 -15.39
CA ARG A 15 -18.27 3.03 -16.31
C ARG A 15 -17.98 1.67 -15.68
N PHE A 16 -17.62 1.65 -14.40
CA PHE A 16 -17.13 0.46 -13.69
C PHE A 16 -17.99 0.12 -12.48
N GLU A 17 -19.31 0.34 -12.60
CA GLU A 17 -20.28 0.01 -11.56
C GLU A 17 -20.14 -1.46 -11.14
N GLY A 18 -20.01 -1.70 -9.83
CA GLY A 18 -19.83 -3.03 -9.26
C GLY A 18 -18.42 -3.62 -9.39
N VAL A 19 -17.51 -2.99 -10.14
CA VAL A 19 -16.12 -3.44 -10.32
C VAL A 19 -15.14 -2.60 -9.48
N LEU A 20 -15.28 -1.28 -9.53
CA LEU A 20 -14.42 -0.37 -8.78
C LEU A 20 -15.06 0.04 -7.45
N HIS A 21 -14.39 -0.28 -6.35
CA HIS A 21 -14.82 0.13 -5.01
C HIS A 21 -14.02 1.35 -4.55
N ARG A 22 -14.66 2.53 -4.52
CA ARG A 22 -14.03 3.79 -4.08
C ARG A 22 -13.56 3.67 -2.64
N ARG A 23 -12.34 4.12 -2.38
CA ARG A 23 -11.75 4.18 -1.03
C ARG A 23 -11.53 5.61 -0.61
N GLU A 24 -11.81 5.85 0.66
CA GLU A 24 -11.55 7.14 1.27
C GLU A 24 -10.04 7.40 1.29
N SER A 25 -9.65 8.61 0.89
CA SER A 25 -8.27 9.04 0.80
C SER A 25 -8.10 10.35 1.54
N PHE A 26 -7.19 10.36 2.52
CA PHE A 26 -6.92 11.52 3.37
C PHE A 26 -6.18 12.65 2.63
N CYS A 27 -5.54 12.35 1.49
CA CYS A 27 -4.78 13.32 0.70
C CYS A 27 -5.54 13.87 -0.51
N GLY A 28 -6.84 13.55 -0.65
CA GLY A 28 -7.64 14.01 -1.78
C GLY A 28 -7.30 13.33 -3.11
N GLU A 29 -6.70 12.14 -3.06
CA GLU A 29 -6.39 11.31 -4.23
C GLU A 29 -7.48 10.26 -4.48
N LEU A 30 -7.85 10.04 -5.74
CA LEU A 30 -8.80 8.99 -6.10
C LEU A 30 -8.15 7.60 -6.01
N SER A 31 -8.72 6.75 -5.16
CA SER A 31 -8.23 5.38 -4.94
C SER A 31 -9.39 4.41 -5.07
N TYR A 32 -9.18 3.33 -5.81
CA TYR A 32 -10.18 2.30 -6.02
C TYR A 32 -9.58 0.92 -5.77
N ASP A 33 -10.40 0.04 -5.20
CA ASP A 33 -10.11 -1.38 -5.12
C ASP A 33 -10.83 -2.11 -6.24
N LEU A 34 -10.19 -3.17 -6.70
CA LEU A 34 -10.76 -4.07 -7.69
C LEU A 34 -10.23 -5.49 -7.48
N ASP A 35 -11.00 -6.45 -7.96
CA ASP A 35 -10.60 -7.85 -7.97
C ASP A 35 -9.57 -8.12 -9.07
N ALA A 36 -8.74 -9.15 -8.86
CA ALA A 36 -7.71 -9.57 -9.80
C ALA A 36 -8.28 -9.83 -11.20
N SER A 37 -9.46 -10.45 -11.30
CA SER A 37 -10.11 -10.81 -12.57
C SER A 37 -10.46 -9.62 -13.45
N ASP A 38 -10.80 -8.48 -12.84
CA ASP A 38 -11.26 -7.30 -13.56
C ASP A 38 -10.13 -6.34 -13.95
N LEU A 39 -8.93 -6.57 -13.42
CA LEU A 39 -7.76 -5.72 -13.65
C LEU A 39 -7.44 -5.55 -15.15
N PRO A 40 -7.38 -6.59 -16.01
CA PRO A 40 -7.00 -6.41 -17.41
C PRO A 40 -8.02 -5.59 -18.20
N ALA A 41 -9.32 -5.87 -18.00
CA ALA A 41 -10.39 -5.14 -18.69
C ALA A 41 -10.45 -3.68 -18.24
N THR A 42 -10.29 -3.44 -16.94
CA THR A 42 -10.25 -2.09 -16.36
C THR A 42 -9.03 -1.32 -16.87
N ALA A 43 -7.86 -1.96 -16.92
CA ALA A 43 -6.63 -1.36 -17.42
C ALA A 43 -6.75 -0.90 -18.87
N VAL A 44 -7.30 -1.75 -19.75
CA VAL A 44 -7.55 -1.40 -21.17
C VAL A 44 -8.50 -0.22 -21.28
N ALA A 45 -9.64 -0.27 -20.58
CA ALA A 45 -10.63 0.81 -20.60
C ALA A 45 -10.06 2.16 -20.11
N LEU A 46 -9.31 2.15 -19.00
CA LEU A 46 -8.67 3.35 -18.46
C LEU A 46 -7.62 3.94 -19.40
N ARG A 47 -6.88 3.11 -20.15
CA ARG A 47 -5.88 3.57 -21.12
C ARG A 47 -6.54 4.12 -22.39
N ASP A 48 -7.50 3.39 -22.95
CA ASP A 48 -7.96 3.57 -24.33
C ASP A 48 -9.20 4.45 -24.47
N GLU A 49 -10.06 4.54 -23.45
CA GLU A 49 -11.25 5.39 -23.51
C GLU A 49 -10.85 6.87 -23.35
N ASP A 50 -11.25 7.71 -24.31
CA ASP A 50 -10.87 9.14 -24.36
C ASP A 50 -11.26 9.91 -23.10
N GLU A 51 -12.36 9.52 -22.45
CA GLU A 51 -12.84 10.10 -21.20
C GLU A 51 -11.81 9.96 -20.06
N PHE A 52 -10.99 8.90 -20.07
CA PHE A 52 -9.98 8.64 -19.05
C PHE A 52 -8.55 8.93 -19.54
N SER A 53 -8.17 8.36 -20.69
CA SER A 53 -6.86 8.56 -21.33
C SER A 53 -5.65 8.38 -20.38
N PHE A 54 -5.65 7.36 -19.51
CA PHE A 54 -4.52 7.04 -18.62
C PHE A 54 -3.37 6.38 -19.41
N ALA A 55 -2.75 7.16 -20.28
CA ALA A 55 -1.69 6.70 -21.17
C ALA A 55 -0.39 6.34 -20.42
N THR A 56 -0.19 6.87 -19.21
CA THR A 56 1.06 6.69 -18.45
C THR A 56 0.83 5.90 -17.17
N LEU A 57 1.45 4.72 -17.08
CA LEU A 57 1.67 4.00 -15.83
C LEU A 57 2.91 4.58 -15.14
N ILE A 58 2.73 5.07 -13.92
CA ILE A 58 3.81 5.68 -13.12
C ILE A 58 4.55 4.62 -12.32
N ASP A 59 3.82 3.71 -11.68
CA ASP A 59 4.39 2.72 -10.75
C ASP A 59 3.43 1.55 -10.51
N VAL A 60 3.99 0.37 -10.18
CA VAL A 60 3.27 -0.80 -9.65
C VAL A 60 3.96 -1.28 -8.37
N CYS A 61 3.33 -1.06 -7.23
CA CYS A 61 3.88 -1.45 -5.94
C CYS A 61 3.19 -2.69 -5.39
N GLY A 62 3.96 -3.70 -4.98
CA GLY A 62 3.44 -4.77 -4.13
C GLY A 62 3.21 -4.27 -2.69
N VAL A 63 2.15 -4.78 -2.04
CA VAL A 63 1.82 -4.49 -0.65
C VAL A 63 1.47 -5.79 0.06
N ASP A 64 2.07 -6.00 1.25
CA ASP A 64 1.72 -7.09 2.16
C ASP A 64 0.96 -6.50 3.37
N TYR A 65 -0.32 -6.84 3.46
CA TYR A 65 -1.25 -6.46 4.51
C TYR A 65 -1.18 -7.37 5.75
N LEU A 66 -0.20 -8.28 5.85
CA LEU A 66 0.00 -9.09 7.05
C LEU A 66 0.18 -8.20 8.30
N GLY A 67 -0.75 -8.33 9.25
CA GLY A 67 -0.80 -7.53 10.47
C GLY A 67 -1.24 -6.07 10.26
N TYR A 68 -1.85 -5.75 9.12
CA TYR A 68 -2.46 -4.43 8.91
C TYR A 68 -3.55 -4.17 9.94
N GLY A 69 -3.60 -2.94 10.48
CA GLY A 69 -4.54 -2.55 11.54
C GLY A 69 -4.27 -3.18 12.92
N GLN A 70 -3.28 -4.08 13.05
CA GLN A 70 -2.89 -4.69 14.32
C GLN A 70 -1.76 -3.89 14.99
N ALA A 71 -2.02 -3.35 16.18
CA ALA A 71 -1.00 -2.72 17.03
C ALA A 71 -0.52 -3.73 18.08
N GLN A 72 0.79 -3.76 18.34
CA GLN A 72 1.32 -4.49 19.48
C GLN A 72 1.12 -3.69 20.77
N TRP A 73 1.29 -2.37 20.70
CA TRP A 73 1.06 -1.45 21.82
C TRP A 73 0.04 -0.40 21.39
N ARG A 74 -1.02 -0.23 22.18
CA ARG A 74 -2.04 0.81 21.97
C ARG A 74 -1.68 2.03 22.80
N THR A 75 -1.86 3.22 22.23
CA THR A 75 -1.84 4.48 22.98
C THR A 75 -3.24 5.07 22.85
N GLU A 76 -3.99 5.15 23.94
CA GLU A 76 -5.29 5.82 23.91
C GLU A 76 -5.07 7.33 23.69
N ALA A 77 -6.03 7.97 23.01
CA ALA A 77 -6.00 9.41 22.78
C ALA A 77 -5.84 10.13 24.13
N ALA A 78 -4.78 10.94 24.23
CA ALA A 78 -4.61 11.82 25.38
C ALA A 78 -5.84 12.73 25.47
N THR A 79 -6.53 12.70 26.60
CA THR A 79 -7.43 13.78 27.01
C THR A 79 -6.63 15.08 26.98
N GLU A 80 -7.23 16.18 26.52
CA GLU A 80 -6.56 17.48 26.30
C GLU A 80 -5.86 18.09 27.54
N SER A 81 -5.94 17.42 28.69
CA SER A 81 -5.26 17.78 29.93
C SER A 81 -4.67 16.56 30.66
N GLY A 82 -3.70 15.85 30.06
CA GLY A 82 -2.98 14.82 30.81
C GLY A 82 -1.97 14.01 30.00
N PHE A 83 -0.74 13.89 30.51
CA PHE A 83 0.23 12.89 30.06
C PHE A 83 -0.19 11.52 30.63
N SER A 84 -0.98 10.74 29.90
CA SER A 84 -1.24 9.34 30.28
C SER A 84 -0.10 8.43 29.78
N ARG A 85 0.57 7.77 30.72
CA ARG A 85 1.58 6.70 30.53
C ARG A 85 0.97 5.32 30.83
N ALA A 86 -0.30 5.09 30.49
CA ALA A 86 -0.91 3.78 30.71
C ALA A 86 -0.66 2.88 29.49
N VAL A 87 0.05 1.76 29.71
CA VAL A 87 0.43 0.77 28.71
C VAL A 87 -0.30 -0.52 29.09
N GLU A 88 -1.23 -0.96 28.26
CA GLU A 88 -1.78 -2.32 28.38
C GLU A 88 -1.15 -3.21 27.29
N PRO A 89 -0.44 -4.30 27.68
CA PRO A 89 -0.04 -5.33 26.74
C PRO A 89 -1.32 -6.00 26.22
N GLY A 90 -1.54 -5.95 24.90
CA GLY A 90 -2.74 -6.51 24.27
C GLY A 90 -2.78 -8.04 24.39
N ALA A 91 -3.30 -8.55 25.50
CA ALA A 91 -3.91 -9.87 25.53
C ALA A 91 -5.28 -9.75 24.85
N SER A 92 -5.52 -10.59 23.84
CA SER A 92 -6.79 -10.74 23.16
C SER A 92 -7.88 -11.18 24.15
N THR A 93 -8.53 -10.23 24.82
CA THR A 93 -9.80 -10.45 25.51
C THR A 93 -10.83 -9.53 24.89
N THR A 94 -11.72 -10.17 24.13
CA THR A 94 -12.98 -9.66 23.57
C THR A 94 -13.59 -8.55 24.42
N ARG A 95 -13.74 -7.37 23.81
CA ARG A 95 -14.94 -6.49 23.89
C ARG A 95 -14.82 -5.41 22.82
N THR A 96 -15.72 -5.50 21.83
CA THR A 96 -15.93 -4.61 20.66
C THR A 96 -14.70 -4.36 19.78
N ALA A 97 -14.72 -4.91 18.56
CA ALA A 97 -13.71 -4.65 17.54
C ALA A 97 -13.55 -3.14 17.31
N SER A 98 -12.37 -2.64 17.62
CA SER A 98 -11.93 -1.26 17.36
C SER A 98 -11.99 -0.94 15.86
N GLU A 99 -12.16 0.32 15.48
CA GLU A 99 -12.23 0.74 14.06
C GLU A 99 -11.01 0.29 13.22
N SER A 100 -9.85 0.14 13.86
CA SER A 100 -8.63 -0.40 13.26
C SER A 100 -8.69 -1.90 13.01
N GLU A 101 -9.33 -2.67 13.89
CA GLU A 101 -9.63 -4.09 13.66
C GLU A 101 -10.67 -4.25 12.55
N ARG A 102 -11.67 -3.35 12.47
CA ARG A 102 -12.62 -3.31 11.33
C ARG A 102 -11.89 -3.03 10.01
N ARG A 103 -10.96 -2.06 9.97
CA ARG A 103 -10.11 -1.81 8.78
C ARG A 103 -9.18 -2.97 8.42
N ALA A 104 -8.74 -3.76 9.39
CA ALA A 104 -7.98 -4.99 9.15
C ALA A 104 -8.87 -6.10 8.56
N LEU A 105 -10.10 -6.22 9.07
CA LEU A 105 -11.13 -7.15 8.60
C LEU A 105 -11.72 -6.76 7.23
N GLU A 106 -11.55 -5.50 6.80
CA GLU A 106 -12.04 -4.98 5.53
C GLU A 106 -11.12 -5.30 4.33
N GLN A 107 -9.90 -5.80 4.56
CA GLN A 107 -8.99 -6.13 3.46
C GLN A 107 -9.31 -7.53 2.91
N PRO A 108 -9.60 -7.67 1.61
CA PRO A 108 -10.04 -8.94 1.04
C PRO A 108 -8.90 -9.98 0.92
N ALA A 109 -7.64 -9.54 0.83
CA ALA A 109 -6.48 -10.43 0.69
C ALA A 109 -5.21 -9.89 1.37
N ARG A 110 -4.27 -10.79 1.65
CA ARG A 110 -2.95 -10.45 2.22
C ARG A 110 -2.11 -9.60 1.26
N PHE A 111 -2.09 -9.94 -0.02
CA PHE A 111 -1.25 -9.26 -1.00
C PHE A 111 -2.09 -8.41 -1.94
N ALA A 112 -1.58 -7.24 -2.30
CA ALA A 112 -2.15 -6.40 -3.34
C ALA A 112 -1.04 -5.78 -4.20
N ALA A 113 -1.35 -5.51 -5.47
CA ALA A 113 -0.56 -4.64 -6.32
C ALA A 113 -1.28 -3.29 -6.48
N VAL A 114 -0.55 -2.20 -6.25
CA VAL A 114 -1.05 -0.85 -6.32
C VAL A 114 -0.50 -0.19 -7.58
N TYR A 115 -1.40 0.18 -8.49
CA TYR A 115 -1.08 0.82 -9.76
C TYR A 115 -1.31 2.32 -9.65
N HIS A 116 -0.31 3.10 -10.03
CA HIS A 116 -0.40 4.55 -10.10
C HIS A 116 -0.50 5.00 -11.56
N LEU A 117 -1.62 5.62 -11.92
CA LEU A 117 -1.90 6.02 -13.29
C LEU A 117 -1.95 7.53 -13.42
N LEU A 118 -1.46 8.04 -14.55
CA LEU A 118 -1.49 9.44 -14.93
C LEU A 118 -2.11 9.61 -16.33
N SER A 119 -3.15 10.44 -16.39
CA SER A 119 -3.72 10.93 -17.64
C SER A 119 -3.06 12.25 -17.98
N LEU A 120 -2.27 12.30 -19.05
CA LEU A 120 -1.62 13.54 -19.51
C LEU A 120 -2.62 14.49 -20.17
N ARG A 121 -3.65 13.95 -20.83
CA ARG A 121 -4.70 14.73 -21.51
C ARG A 121 -5.51 15.53 -20.50
N HIS A 122 -5.92 14.88 -19.40
CA HIS A 122 -6.77 15.49 -18.39
C HIS A 122 -5.98 16.03 -17.18
N ASN A 123 -4.68 15.69 -17.09
CA ASN A 123 -3.78 16.00 -15.98
C ASN A 123 -4.34 15.54 -14.62
N LEU A 124 -4.84 14.30 -14.59
CA LEU A 124 -5.44 13.68 -13.41
C LEU A 124 -4.71 12.37 -13.08
N ARG A 125 -4.72 12.01 -11.79
CA ARG A 125 -4.10 10.79 -11.26
C ARG A 125 -5.14 9.93 -10.58
N VAL A 126 -5.02 8.62 -10.77
CA VAL A 126 -5.83 7.61 -10.09
C VAL A 126 -4.91 6.51 -9.58
N ARG A 127 -5.26 5.97 -8.41
CA ARG A 127 -4.63 4.79 -7.84
C ARG A 127 -5.61 3.61 -7.88
N LEU A 128 -5.17 2.49 -8.41
CA LEU A 128 -5.90 1.22 -8.37
C LEU A 128 -5.20 0.26 -7.42
N ARG A 129 -5.96 -0.48 -6.61
CA ARG A 129 -5.43 -1.50 -5.70
C ARG A 129 -6.06 -2.85 -6.06
N ALA A 130 -5.31 -3.66 -6.79
CA ALA A 130 -5.75 -5.00 -7.17
C ALA A 130 -5.30 -6.00 -6.10
N PHE A 131 -6.24 -6.72 -5.52
CA PHE A 131 -5.94 -7.74 -4.52
C PHE A 131 -5.63 -9.08 -5.18
N ALA A 132 -4.52 -9.69 -4.78
CA ALA A 132 -4.07 -10.94 -5.35
C ALA A 132 -4.90 -12.12 -4.84
N VAL A 133 -5.10 -13.11 -5.71
CA VAL A 133 -5.77 -14.36 -5.36
C VAL A 133 -4.73 -15.37 -4.88
N GLY A 134 -5.04 -16.09 -3.80
CA GLY A 134 -4.15 -17.09 -3.21
C GLY A 134 -3.15 -16.49 -2.21
N GLU A 135 -2.72 -17.31 -1.25
CA GLU A 135 -1.79 -16.87 -0.20
C GLU A 135 -0.33 -17.08 -0.57
N ASN A 136 0.01 -18.22 -1.20
CA ASN A 136 1.38 -18.55 -1.55
C ASN A 136 1.44 -19.63 -2.65
N PRO A 137 1.63 -19.27 -3.94
CA PRO A 137 1.89 -17.92 -4.43
C PRO A 137 0.62 -17.05 -4.55
N PRO A 138 0.69 -15.75 -4.23
CA PRO A 138 -0.32 -14.78 -4.64
C PRO A 138 -0.24 -14.51 -6.15
N ILE A 139 -1.39 -14.49 -6.82
CA ILE A 139 -1.50 -14.40 -8.28
C ILE A 139 -2.31 -13.16 -8.70
N LEU A 140 -1.83 -12.46 -9.72
CA LEU A 140 -2.50 -11.36 -10.42
C LEU A 140 -2.31 -11.49 -11.92
N PRO A 141 -3.21 -10.97 -12.77
CA PRO A 141 -2.92 -10.86 -14.19
C PRO A 141 -1.96 -9.70 -14.48
N SER A 142 -1.08 -9.90 -15.46
CA SER A 142 -0.15 -8.89 -15.96
C SER A 142 -0.87 -7.80 -16.76
N VAL A 143 -0.42 -6.55 -16.62
CA VAL A 143 -0.86 -5.41 -17.42
C VAL A 143 0.22 -4.93 -18.40
N THR A 144 1.27 -5.74 -18.62
CA THR A 144 2.36 -5.45 -19.58
C THR A 144 1.85 -5.21 -21.02
N ALA A 145 0.81 -5.94 -21.44
CA ALA A 145 0.16 -5.72 -22.73
C ALA A 145 -0.57 -4.35 -22.83
N VAL A 146 -0.91 -3.75 -21.70
CA VAL A 146 -1.56 -2.44 -21.63
C VAL A 146 -0.51 -1.33 -21.53
N TRP A 147 0.42 -1.46 -20.57
CA TRP A 147 1.54 -0.53 -20.42
C TRP A 147 2.85 -1.31 -20.40
N GLN A 148 3.69 -1.11 -21.43
CA GLN A 148 4.99 -1.76 -21.51
C GLN A 148 5.91 -1.44 -20.32
N ALA A 149 5.71 -0.28 -19.68
CA ALA A 149 6.42 0.13 -18.48
C ALA A 149 6.18 -0.83 -17.29
N ALA A 150 5.07 -1.58 -17.27
CA ALA A 150 4.74 -2.50 -16.20
C ALA A 150 5.73 -3.67 -16.06
N ASP A 151 6.47 -4.03 -17.13
CA ASP A 151 7.37 -5.19 -17.15
C ASP A 151 8.36 -5.18 -15.99
N TRP A 152 9.02 -4.05 -15.76
CA TRP A 152 10.01 -3.94 -14.68
C TRP A 152 9.36 -3.89 -13.30
N PHE A 153 8.23 -3.20 -13.15
CA PHE A 153 7.55 -3.08 -11.86
C PHE A 153 6.87 -4.39 -11.42
N GLU A 154 6.31 -5.14 -12.37
CA GLU A 154 5.76 -6.49 -12.09
C GLU A 154 6.88 -7.46 -11.69
N ARG A 155 8.05 -7.39 -12.33
CA ARG A 155 9.24 -8.15 -11.92
C ARG A 155 9.75 -7.75 -10.54
N GLU A 156 9.74 -6.45 -10.21
CA GLU A 156 10.07 -5.96 -8.87
C GLU A 156 9.11 -6.51 -7.82
N ALA A 157 7.80 -6.42 -8.06
CA ALA A 157 6.77 -6.94 -7.17
C ALA A 157 6.88 -8.46 -6.99
N PHE A 158 7.24 -9.20 -8.05
CA PHE A 158 7.56 -10.63 -7.95
C PHE A 158 8.80 -10.89 -7.09
N ASP A 159 9.89 -10.14 -7.27
CA ASP A 159 11.11 -10.38 -6.51
C ASP A 159 10.94 -10.06 -5.02
N LEU A 160 10.33 -8.91 -4.71
CA LEU A 160 10.21 -8.38 -3.35
C LEU A 160 9.06 -8.97 -2.53
N PHE A 161 7.92 -9.27 -3.17
CA PHE A 161 6.71 -9.77 -2.51
C PHE A 161 6.31 -11.18 -2.95
N GLY A 162 6.82 -11.67 -4.07
CA GLY A 162 6.46 -12.99 -4.61
C GLY A 162 5.09 -13.03 -5.26
N ILE A 163 4.60 -11.89 -5.76
CA ILE A 163 3.37 -11.80 -6.54
C ILE A 163 3.65 -12.31 -7.95
N VAL A 164 2.95 -13.37 -8.36
CA VAL A 164 3.07 -13.98 -9.67
C VAL A 164 2.11 -13.29 -10.64
N PHE A 165 2.65 -12.78 -11.74
CA PHE A 165 1.87 -12.10 -12.78
C PHE A 165 1.60 -13.05 -13.96
N GLU A 166 0.34 -13.48 -14.12
CA GLU A 166 -0.09 -14.33 -15.23
C GLU A 166 -0.12 -13.54 -16.54
N GLY A 167 0.49 -14.09 -17.58
CA GLY A 167 0.62 -13.42 -18.89
C GLY A 167 1.89 -12.57 -19.06
N HIS A 168 2.75 -12.48 -18.04
CA HIS A 168 4.05 -11.81 -18.16
C HIS A 168 5.03 -12.65 -19.00
N GLY A 169 5.80 -12.00 -19.89
CA GLY A 169 6.73 -12.69 -20.80
C GLY A 169 8.01 -13.24 -20.13
N ASP A 170 8.67 -12.45 -19.27
CA ASP A 170 9.91 -12.83 -18.56
C ASP A 170 9.85 -12.49 -17.06
N LEU A 171 9.12 -13.29 -16.28
CA LEU A 171 9.00 -13.08 -14.85
C LEU A 171 10.18 -13.71 -14.10
N ARG A 172 11.17 -12.87 -13.76
CA ARG A 172 12.37 -13.27 -12.99
C ARG A 172 12.82 -12.18 -12.03
N ARG A 173 13.63 -12.58 -11.05
CA ARG A 173 14.27 -11.70 -10.06
C ARG A 173 15.12 -10.63 -10.73
N ILE A 174 15.16 -9.43 -10.14
CA ILE A 174 15.89 -8.27 -10.67
C ILE A 174 16.71 -7.51 -9.62
N LEU A 175 16.30 -7.55 -8.35
CA LEU A 175 16.94 -6.83 -7.25
C LEU A 175 17.69 -7.77 -6.32
N THR A 176 17.21 -8.99 -6.11
CA THR A 176 17.84 -9.96 -5.21
C THR A 176 18.95 -10.74 -5.90
N ASP A 177 19.86 -11.30 -5.08
CA ASP A 177 20.93 -12.18 -5.56
C ASP A 177 20.36 -13.44 -6.22
N TYR A 178 21.10 -14.03 -7.17
CA TYR A 178 20.64 -15.15 -7.99
C TYR A 178 20.21 -16.38 -7.16
N GLY A 179 20.86 -16.61 -6.02
CA GLY A 179 20.56 -17.70 -5.10
C GLY A 179 19.63 -17.33 -3.94
N PHE A 180 19.01 -16.14 -3.96
CA PHE A 180 18.23 -15.67 -2.83
C PHE A 180 16.93 -16.46 -2.63
N ILE A 181 16.75 -17.01 -1.43
CA ILE A 181 15.57 -17.80 -1.07
C ILE A 181 14.62 -16.96 -0.22
N GLY A 182 13.54 -16.51 -0.85
CA GLY A 182 12.46 -15.77 -0.21
C GLY A 182 12.16 -14.44 -0.92
N HIS A 183 11.38 -13.62 -0.22
CA HIS A 183 10.86 -12.34 -0.69
C HIS A 183 11.06 -11.30 0.42
N PRO A 184 12.04 -10.37 0.29
CA PRO A 184 12.50 -9.52 1.39
C PRO A 184 11.44 -8.64 2.04
N PHE A 185 10.44 -8.16 1.28
CA PHE A 185 9.47 -7.17 1.76
C PHE A 185 8.19 -7.78 2.32
N ARG A 186 8.10 -9.11 2.39
CA ARG A 186 7.02 -9.75 3.15
C ARG A 186 7.21 -9.49 4.65
N LYS A 187 6.13 -9.24 5.38
CA LYS A 187 6.19 -8.84 6.80
C LYS A 187 6.62 -9.96 7.75
N ASP A 188 6.61 -11.21 7.27
CA ASP A 188 7.13 -12.40 7.94
C ASP A 188 8.62 -12.66 7.66
N PHE A 189 9.24 -11.93 6.72
CA PHE A 189 10.67 -12.09 6.43
C PHE A 189 11.54 -11.30 7.43
N PRO A 190 12.61 -11.90 7.99
CA PRO A 190 13.48 -11.22 8.96
C PRO A 190 14.29 -10.10 8.29
N LEU A 191 14.47 -8.98 8.99
CA LEU A 191 15.18 -7.80 8.46
C LEU A 191 16.64 -8.10 8.07
N SER A 192 17.34 -8.88 8.90
CA SER A 192 18.74 -9.28 8.64
C SER A 192 18.87 -10.34 7.55
N GLY A 193 17.76 -10.86 7.02
CA GLY A 193 17.75 -12.00 6.13
C GLY A 193 18.07 -13.32 6.83
N LYS A 194 18.25 -14.36 6.03
CA LYS A 194 18.55 -15.73 6.50
C LYS A 194 20.02 -16.11 6.29
N VAL A 195 20.68 -15.47 5.32
CA VAL A 195 22.05 -15.80 4.92
C VAL A 195 22.91 -14.54 4.92
N GLU A 196 24.15 -14.68 5.36
CA GLU A 196 25.23 -13.71 5.24
C GLU A 196 26.32 -14.27 4.31
N VAL A 197 27.12 -13.38 3.72
CA VAL A 197 28.21 -13.75 2.81
C VAL A 197 29.55 -13.51 3.49
N ARG A 198 30.45 -14.48 3.42
CA ARG A 198 31.85 -14.31 3.82
C ARG A 198 32.80 -14.87 2.77
N TYR A 199 34.02 -14.33 2.72
CA TYR A 199 35.09 -14.91 1.94
C TYR A 199 35.73 -16.08 2.71
N ASP A 200 35.90 -17.22 2.05
CA ASP A 200 36.56 -18.40 2.59
C ASP A 200 37.94 -18.53 1.90
N GLU A 201 39.01 -18.35 2.66
CA GLU A 201 40.39 -18.35 2.13
C GLU A 201 40.81 -19.74 1.62
N ASP A 202 40.40 -20.80 2.32
CA ASP A 202 40.72 -22.18 1.96
C ASP A 202 40.09 -22.58 0.63
N LYS A 203 38.82 -22.18 0.43
CA LYS A 203 38.07 -22.45 -0.80
C LYS A 203 38.28 -21.39 -1.89
N ARG A 204 38.95 -20.28 -1.56
CA ARG A 204 39.16 -19.11 -2.42
C ARG A 204 37.88 -18.61 -3.10
N ARG A 205 36.77 -18.61 -2.38
CA ARG A 205 35.45 -18.21 -2.91
C ARG A 205 34.57 -17.58 -1.84
N VAL A 206 33.55 -16.84 -2.27
CA VAL A 206 32.48 -16.36 -1.39
C VAL A 206 31.56 -17.52 -1.04
N VAL A 207 31.27 -17.67 0.25
CA VAL A 207 30.34 -18.68 0.78
C VAL A 207 29.16 -18.00 1.48
N TYR A 208 28.00 -18.64 1.42
CA TYR A 208 26.78 -18.22 2.09
C TYR A 208 26.62 -19.03 3.37
N GLU A 209 26.45 -18.36 4.50
CA GLU A 209 26.26 -18.97 5.81
C GLU A 209 25.03 -18.40 6.51
N PRO A 210 24.41 -19.13 7.48
CA PRO A 210 23.31 -18.59 8.25
C PRO A 210 23.70 -17.33 9.02
N VAL A 211 22.81 -16.34 9.05
CA VAL A 211 23.05 -15.07 9.76
C VAL A 211 23.32 -15.30 11.24
N SER A 212 24.38 -14.68 11.74
CA SER A 212 24.78 -14.72 13.16
C SER A 212 24.13 -13.62 14.02
N ILE A 213 23.49 -12.64 13.38
CA ILE A 213 22.92 -11.44 14.01
C ILE A 213 21.55 -11.75 14.63
N GLU A 214 21.43 -11.58 15.95
CA GLU A 214 20.15 -11.63 16.64
C GLU A 214 19.32 -10.35 16.39
N PRO A 215 18.06 -10.47 15.93
CA PRO A 215 17.20 -9.31 15.70
C PRO A 215 16.79 -8.68 17.04
N ARG A 216 17.23 -7.43 17.27
CA ARG A 216 16.81 -6.62 18.42
C ARG A 216 15.76 -5.59 18.01
N THR A 217 14.48 -5.94 18.13
CA THR A 217 13.39 -4.97 17.99
C THR A 217 13.18 -4.22 19.31
N LEU A 218 13.86 -3.08 19.46
CA LEU A 218 13.75 -2.22 20.65
C LEU A 218 12.43 -1.44 20.70
N VAL A 219 11.78 -1.23 19.56
CA VAL A 219 10.56 -0.42 19.44
C VAL A 219 9.37 -1.29 19.04
N PRO A 220 8.30 -1.31 19.84
CA PRO A 220 7.09 -2.06 19.53
C PRO A 220 6.28 -1.43 18.40
N ARG A 221 5.44 -2.22 17.72
CA ARG A 221 4.50 -1.69 16.73
C ARG A 221 3.39 -0.90 17.41
N VAL A 222 3.40 0.42 17.23
CA VAL A 222 2.37 1.35 17.75
C VAL A 222 1.64 1.98 16.58
N ILE A 223 0.30 1.88 16.55
CA ILE A 223 -0.52 2.70 15.66
C ILE A 223 -0.82 3.99 16.41
N ARG A 224 -0.41 5.13 15.86
CA ARG A 224 -0.67 6.46 16.42
C ARG A 224 -1.62 7.20 15.51
N ASP A 225 -2.68 7.76 16.08
CA ASP A 225 -3.50 8.75 15.39
C ASP A 225 -2.72 10.07 15.36
N ASP A 226 -2.14 10.38 14.20
CA ASP A 226 -1.38 11.62 14.02
C ASP A 226 -2.35 12.78 13.76
N ASN A 227 -2.47 13.67 14.75
CA ASN A 227 -3.32 14.86 14.69
C ASN A 227 -3.01 15.77 13.49
N ARG A 228 -1.82 15.68 12.88
CA ARG A 228 -1.42 16.49 11.70
C ARG A 228 -2.30 16.27 10.46
N TYR A 229 -2.99 15.13 10.38
CA TYR A 229 -3.87 14.80 9.27
C TYR A 229 -5.36 15.01 9.58
N ARG A 230 -5.70 15.51 10.77
CA ARG A 230 -7.10 15.83 11.10
C ARG A 230 -7.52 17.12 10.38
N PRO A 231 -8.57 17.09 9.54
CA PRO A 231 -9.04 18.28 8.81
C PRO A 231 -9.35 19.46 9.72
N ALA A 232 -9.82 19.20 10.95
CA ALA A 232 -10.20 20.21 11.93
C ALA A 232 -9.05 21.10 12.41
N LEU A 233 -7.79 20.64 12.31
CA LEU A 233 -6.61 21.39 12.79
C LEU A 233 -5.91 22.19 11.68
N ARG A 234 -6.40 22.09 10.43
CA ARG A 234 -5.88 22.83 9.26
C ARG A 234 -6.76 24.03 8.83
N ALA A 235 -7.85 24.32 9.55
CA ALA A 235 -8.61 25.53 9.29
C ALA A 235 -7.79 26.74 9.75
N GLU A 236 -7.37 27.57 8.80
CA GLU A 236 -6.75 28.88 9.06
C GLU A 236 -7.60 29.68 10.07
N PRO A 237 -6.99 30.35 11.07
CA PRO A 237 -7.74 31.21 11.97
C PRO A 237 -8.43 32.31 11.16
N GLY A 238 -9.76 32.31 11.19
CA GLY A 238 -10.58 33.32 10.55
C GLY A 238 -10.20 34.73 11.00
N ASP A 239 -10.11 35.61 10.02
CA ASP A 239 -9.97 37.06 10.12
C ASP A 239 -10.97 37.62 11.16
N GLY A 240 -10.47 37.81 12.39
CA GLY A 240 -11.20 38.43 13.48
C GLY A 240 -11.22 39.94 13.30
N GLY A 241 -12.13 40.43 12.46
CA GLY A 241 -12.44 41.86 12.35
C GLY A 241 -12.77 42.45 13.71
N GLY A 242 -11.87 43.26 14.26
CA GLY A 242 -12.08 44.00 15.49
C GLY A 242 -13.15 45.06 15.30
N GLN A 243 -14.31 44.85 15.91
CA GLN A 243 -15.26 45.92 16.20
C GLN A 243 -14.66 46.79 17.32
N VAL A 244 -14.22 47.99 16.97
CA VAL A 244 -13.93 49.07 17.91
C VAL A 244 -15.27 49.58 18.44
N GLY A 245 -15.53 49.34 19.72
CA GLY A 245 -16.67 49.93 20.42
C GLY A 245 -16.41 51.39 20.70
N ASP A 246 -17.23 52.26 20.11
CA ASP A 246 -17.47 53.63 20.56
C ASP A 246 -18.57 53.59 21.63
N GLY A 247 -18.31 54.17 22.80
CA GLY A 247 -19.26 54.24 23.93
C GLY A 247 -18.58 54.47 25.27
#